data_AF-A0A3D1CHP3-F1
#
_entry.id   AF-A0A3D1CHP3-F1
#
_cell.length_a   1.000
_cell.length_b   1.000
_cell.length_c   1.000
_cell.angle_alpha   90.00
_cell.angle_beta   90.00
_cell.angle_gamma   90.00
#
_symmetry.space_group_name_H-M   'P 1'
#
loop_
_entity.id
_entity.type
_entity.pdbx_description
1 polymer ?
#
loop_
_entity_poly.entity_id
_entity_poly.type
_entity_poly.pdbx_seq_one_letter_code
_entity_poly.pdbx_strand_id
1 'polypeptide(L)'
;MGTEAEQDLEPITSEENEIEEVETEEVETDEIESGEEGDEEIEETQPQKTFTQQELNEIVQKRLAKLNKKKGDEPDDDTKSQLELERERNKLLTLAMQQATQGKQQPSDAAPDPDKFDGGEYDPEYKRQYEAYLLKKNEGHVQQLLSKERENDQRQRQQEAQTRELEAAQRAHYERALTLEVKDYDKHEDRVIEALGPEAFNVIIQGFDDSHALANYLGTPANQAKLDKLNDLVKQGTSVSTAKALAELGRISASLAVNSKSKPAPNPVDPLEGSTPGASADEAKINAAWKQYEKGAISMQQYIQRKRQITGSK
;
A
#
# COMPACT_ATOMS: atom_id res chain seq x y z
N MET A 1 23.86 52.45 -24.12
CA MET A 1 24.69 51.76 -25.13
C MET A 1 25.21 50.52 -24.42
N GLY A 2 24.54 49.37 -24.47
CA GLY A 2 24.39 48.49 -25.65
C GLY A 2 25.75 47.83 -25.86
N THR A 3 25.97 46.54 -25.60
CA THR A 3 25.36 45.39 -26.29
C THR A 3 25.50 44.08 -25.49
N GLU A 4 24.48 43.23 -25.64
CA GLU A 4 24.42 41.79 -25.39
C GLU A 4 25.28 41.00 -26.43
N ALA A 5 25.62 39.74 -26.13
CA ALA A 5 25.68 38.58 -27.05
C ALA A 5 26.36 37.38 -26.34
N GLU A 6 25.63 36.28 -26.08
CA GLU A 6 25.60 35.01 -26.85
C GLU A 6 26.74 34.06 -26.40
N GLN A 7 26.51 33.02 -25.59
CA GLN A 7 25.88 31.73 -25.87
C GLN A 7 26.41 31.01 -27.12
N ASP A 8 27.53 30.31 -26.96
CA ASP A 8 27.94 29.20 -27.83
C ASP A 8 27.75 27.89 -27.06
N LEU A 9 26.65 27.20 -27.36
CA LEU A 9 26.41 25.80 -27.03
C LEU A 9 26.72 25.00 -28.30
N GLU A 10 27.83 24.26 -28.29
CA GLU A 10 28.16 23.31 -29.34
C GLU A 10 27.20 22.10 -29.30
N PRO A 11 26.78 21.58 -30.48
CA PRO A 11 25.92 20.41 -30.56
C PRO A 11 26.72 19.11 -30.40
N ILE A 12 26.39 18.30 -29.39
CA ILE A 12 26.88 16.92 -29.31
C ILE A 12 26.09 16.09 -30.33
N THR A 13 26.84 15.57 -31.30
CA THR A 13 26.40 14.74 -32.40
C THR A 13 25.94 13.36 -31.95
N SER A 14 24.82 12.96 -32.53
CA SER A 14 24.29 11.60 -32.60
C SER A 14 25.31 10.65 -33.24
N GLU A 15 25.69 9.58 -32.53
CA GLU A 15 26.24 8.37 -33.15
C GLU A 15 25.25 7.23 -32.96
N GLU A 16 24.75 6.77 -34.10
CA GLU A 16 23.99 5.55 -34.32
C GLU A 16 24.82 4.35 -33.86
N ASN A 17 24.18 3.38 -33.21
CA ASN A 17 24.71 2.03 -33.16
C ASN A 17 23.58 1.04 -33.47
N GLU A 18 23.49 0.76 -34.77
CA GLU A 18 22.90 -0.41 -35.39
C GLU A 18 23.44 -1.69 -34.74
N ILE A 19 22.57 -2.54 -34.20
CA ILE A 19 22.88 -3.96 -34.00
C ILE A 19 21.70 -4.77 -34.52
N GLU A 20 21.82 -5.08 -35.82
CA GLU A 20 21.69 -6.38 -36.47
C GLU A 20 20.82 -7.47 -35.82
N GLU A 21 19.88 -7.95 -36.64
CA GLU A 21 18.99 -9.09 -36.48
C GLU A 21 19.72 -10.39 -36.16
N VAL A 22 19.15 -11.22 -35.27
CA VAL A 22 19.31 -12.68 -35.34
C VAL A 22 17.92 -13.32 -35.29
N GLU A 23 17.46 -13.62 -36.49
CA GLU A 23 16.45 -14.59 -36.87
C GLU A 23 16.78 -15.96 -36.26
N THR A 24 15.82 -16.55 -35.54
CA THR A 24 15.74 -18.01 -35.36
C THR A 24 14.28 -18.43 -35.49
N GLU A 25 13.93 -18.81 -36.71
CA GLU A 25 12.79 -19.64 -37.08
C GLU A 25 13.14 -21.12 -36.84
N GLU A 26 12.19 -21.90 -36.30
CA GLU A 26 11.92 -23.35 -36.47
C GLU A 26 10.84 -23.70 -35.41
N VAL A 27 9.53 -23.71 -35.70
CA VAL A 27 8.67 -24.61 -36.52
C VAL A 27 8.52 -26.03 -35.94
N GLU A 28 7.30 -26.34 -35.45
CA GLU A 28 6.45 -27.52 -35.75
C GLU A 28 5.27 -27.57 -34.76
N THR A 29 4.07 -27.13 -35.17
CA THR A 29 2.90 -27.90 -35.63
C THR A 29 2.15 -28.68 -34.55
N ASP A 30 0.88 -28.30 -34.31
CA ASP A 30 -0.24 -29.18 -34.70
C ASP A 30 -1.54 -28.38 -34.80
N GLU A 31 -2.07 -28.34 -36.02
CA GLU A 31 -3.47 -28.05 -36.34
C GLU A 31 -4.35 -29.22 -35.89
N ILE A 32 -5.45 -28.95 -35.18
CA ILE A 32 -6.66 -29.74 -35.34
C ILE A 32 -7.86 -28.78 -35.40
N GLU A 33 -8.35 -28.59 -36.62
CA GLU A 33 -9.69 -28.09 -36.92
C GLU A 33 -10.67 -29.27 -36.85
N SER A 34 -11.69 -29.17 -35.99
CA SER A 34 -12.94 -29.92 -36.16
C SER A 34 -14.04 -29.20 -35.39
N GLY A 35 -14.98 -28.61 -36.14
CA GLY A 35 -16.25 -28.16 -35.60
C GLY A 35 -17.29 -29.27 -35.73
N GLU A 36 -18.13 -29.45 -34.71
CA GLU A 36 -19.54 -29.83 -34.86
C GLU A 36 -20.31 -29.49 -33.58
N GLU A 37 -21.53 -28.98 -33.75
CA GLU A 37 -22.49 -28.66 -32.71
C GLU A 37 -22.94 -29.92 -31.95
N GLY A 38 -23.07 -29.83 -30.63
CA GLY A 38 -23.59 -30.92 -29.80
C GLY A 38 -23.68 -30.52 -28.34
N ASP A 39 -24.90 -30.11 -27.95
CA ASP A 39 -25.36 -29.92 -26.58
C ASP A 39 -25.18 -31.23 -25.78
N GLU A 40 -24.33 -31.24 -24.74
CA GLU A 40 -24.54 -32.05 -23.53
C GLU A 40 -23.56 -31.64 -22.40
N GLU A 41 -24.19 -31.33 -21.28
CA GLU A 41 -23.68 -31.04 -19.94
C GLU A 41 -22.69 -32.10 -19.42
N ILE A 42 -21.40 -31.75 -19.30
CA ILE A 42 -20.48 -32.38 -18.34
C ILE A 42 -19.61 -31.28 -17.72
N GLU A 43 -19.97 -30.88 -16.50
CA GLU A 43 -19.17 -30.05 -15.62
C GLU A 43 -17.91 -30.86 -15.21
N GLU A 44 -16.87 -30.76 -16.03
CA GLU A 44 -15.58 -31.40 -15.79
C GLU A 44 -14.88 -30.69 -14.63
N THR A 45 -15.10 -31.19 -13.40
CA THR A 45 -14.30 -30.83 -12.23
C THR A 45 -12.84 -31.20 -12.48
N GLN A 46 -12.05 -30.23 -12.95
CA GLN A 46 -10.61 -30.37 -13.12
C GLN A 46 -9.94 -30.64 -11.76
N PRO A 47 -8.88 -31.46 -11.71
CA PRO A 47 -8.16 -31.76 -10.48
C PRO A 47 -7.55 -30.48 -9.89
N GLN A 48 -7.92 -30.19 -8.64
CA GLN A 48 -7.34 -29.12 -7.83
C GLN A 48 -5.81 -29.25 -7.84
N LYS A 49 -5.10 -28.28 -8.42
CA LYS A 49 -3.64 -28.19 -8.30
C LYS A 49 -3.32 -27.73 -6.88
N THR A 50 -3.03 -28.67 -5.99
CA THR A 50 -2.48 -28.36 -4.67
C THR A 50 -1.01 -27.99 -4.84
N PHE A 51 -0.69 -26.70 -4.72
CA PHE A 51 0.70 -26.23 -4.68
C PHE A 51 1.32 -26.55 -3.33
N THR A 52 2.59 -26.95 -3.31
CA THR A 52 3.38 -26.98 -2.08
C THR A 52 3.73 -25.55 -1.63
N GLN A 53 4.00 -25.34 -0.34
CA GLN A 53 4.35 -24.02 0.19
C GLN A 53 5.59 -23.41 -0.49
N GLN A 54 6.53 -24.26 -0.95
CA GLN A 54 7.72 -23.82 -1.68
C GLN A 54 7.38 -23.29 -3.08
N GLU A 55 6.54 -24.01 -3.83
CA GLU A 55 6.07 -23.57 -5.15
C GLU A 55 5.24 -22.28 -5.06
N LEU A 56 4.41 -22.15 -4.02
CA LEU A 56 3.65 -20.94 -3.74
C LEU A 56 4.57 -19.74 -3.54
N ASN A 57 5.62 -19.91 -2.72
CA ASN A 57 6.62 -18.86 -2.48
C ASN A 57 7.35 -18.46 -3.77
N GLU A 58 7.71 -19.42 -4.63
CA GLU A 58 8.37 -19.12 -5.92
C GLU A 58 7.46 -18.35 -6.89
N ILE A 59 6.17 -18.73 -6.98
CA ILE A 59 5.20 -18.03 -7.84
C ILE A 59 4.99 -16.60 -7.33
N VAL A 60 4.83 -16.44 -6.02
CA VAL A 60 4.68 -15.11 -5.38
C VAL A 60 5.93 -14.27 -5.61
N GLN A 61 7.14 -14.83 -5.44
CA GLN A 61 8.39 -14.11 -5.69
C GLN A 61 8.55 -13.67 -7.15
N LYS A 62 8.21 -14.54 -8.12
CA LYS A 62 8.25 -14.18 -9.56
C LYS A 62 7.29 -13.04 -9.89
N ARG A 63 6.10 -13.03 -9.30
CA ARG A 63 5.11 -11.96 -9.50
C ARG A 63 5.52 -10.65 -8.86
N LEU A 64 6.05 -10.69 -7.63
CA LEU A 64 6.64 -9.54 -6.96
C LEU A 64 7.80 -8.95 -7.77
N ALA A 65 8.70 -9.79 -8.29
CA ALA A 65 9.81 -9.35 -9.12
C ALA A 65 9.33 -8.68 -10.43
N LYS A 66 8.28 -9.20 -11.07
CA LYS A 66 7.68 -8.58 -12.26
C LYS A 66 7.08 -7.20 -11.95
N LEU A 67 6.43 -7.06 -10.79
CA LEU A 67 5.83 -5.79 -10.36
C LEU A 67 6.89 -4.76 -9.95
N ASN A 68 7.97 -5.20 -9.29
CA ASN A 68 9.09 -4.35 -8.91
C ASN A 68 9.97 -3.96 -10.11
N LYS A 69 10.17 -4.85 -11.09
CA LYS A 69 10.86 -4.54 -12.35
C LYS A 69 10.15 -3.44 -13.15
N LYS A 70 8.82 -3.36 -13.04
CA LYS A 70 8.02 -2.25 -13.62
C LYS A 70 8.16 -0.93 -12.84
N LYS A 71 8.76 -0.94 -11.64
CA LYS A 71 8.86 0.22 -10.72
C LYS A 71 10.23 0.93 -10.75
N GLY A 72 11.24 0.36 -11.40
CA GLY A 72 12.61 0.90 -11.44
C GLY A 72 13.40 0.53 -10.18
N ASP A 73 14.64 0.06 -10.36
CA ASP A 73 15.53 -0.50 -9.34
C ASP A 73 15.92 0.52 -8.24
N GLU A 74 15.93 0.06 -6.97
CA GLU A 74 16.64 0.71 -5.86
C GLU A 74 17.90 -0.12 -5.49
N PRO A 75 19.01 0.52 -5.06
CA PRO A 75 20.34 -0.07 -5.08
C PRO A 75 20.74 -0.87 -3.81
N ASP A 76 21.84 -1.60 -4.01
CA ASP A 76 22.48 -2.66 -3.20
C ASP A 76 22.79 -2.39 -1.71
N ASP A 77 22.76 -3.48 -0.94
CA ASP A 77 23.10 -3.62 0.49
C ASP A 77 24.50 -3.08 0.88
N ASP A 78 25.45 -2.99 -0.06
CA ASP A 78 26.79 -2.48 0.21
C ASP A 78 26.79 -0.98 0.59
N THR A 79 25.82 -0.21 0.09
CA THR A 79 25.66 1.21 0.46
C THR A 79 25.17 1.39 1.90
N LYS A 80 24.35 0.47 2.42
CA LYS A 80 23.88 0.50 3.81
C LYS A 80 25.03 0.27 4.80
N SER A 81 25.93 -0.66 4.50
CA SER A 81 27.06 -0.99 5.37
C SER A 81 28.07 0.16 5.51
N GLN A 82 28.35 0.89 4.42
CA GLN A 82 29.24 2.05 4.45
C GLN A 82 28.62 3.23 5.22
N LEU A 83 27.31 3.43 5.07
CA LEU A 83 26.57 4.45 5.80
C LEU A 83 26.60 4.20 7.32
N GLU A 84 26.46 2.94 7.74
CA GLU A 84 26.48 2.57 9.16
C GLU A 84 27.86 2.79 9.80
N LEU A 85 28.93 2.54 9.03
CA LEU A 85 30.32 2.77 9.46
C LEU A 85 30.66 4.27 9.61
N GLU A 86 30.10 5.13 8.76
CA GLU A 86 30.23 6.59 8.91
C GLU A 86 29.44 7.13 10.11
N ARG A 87 28.26 6.58 10.40
CA ARG A 87 27.46 6.93 11.59
C ARG A 87 28.21 6.65 12.89
N GLU A 88 28.87 5.49 13.00
CA GLU A 88 29.66 5.17 14.18
C GLU A 88 30.85 6.12 14.39
N ARG A 89 31.52 6.54 13.30
CA ARG A 89 32.61 7.52 13.38
C ARG A 89 32.15 8.88 13.88
N ASN A 90 31.02 9.39 13.41
CA ASN A 90 30.48 10.69 13.87
C ASN A 90 30.07 10.65 15.34
N LYS A 91 29.49 9.54 15.79
CA LYS A 91 29.09 9.34 17.18
C LYS A 91 30.29 9.32 18.14
N LEU A 92 31.38 8.65 17.75
CA LEU A 92 32.62 8.61 18.55
C LEU A 92 33.29 9.98 18.65
N LEU A 93 33.30 10.76 17.57
CA LEU A 93 33.84 12.13 17.58
C LEU A 93 33.04 13.03 18.53
N THR A 94 31.71 12.87 18.55
CA THR A 94 30.82 13.64 19.44
C THR A 94 31.04 13.33 20.92
N LEU A 95 31.20 12.05 21.27
CA LEU A 95 31.52 11.61 22.63
C LEU A 95 32.85 12.19 23.13
N ALA A 96 33.86 12.26 22.25
CA ALA A 96 35.15 12.87 22.58
C ALA A 96 35.03 14.37 22.86
N MET A 97 34.22 15.11 22.10
CA MET A 97 33.96 16.53 22.35
C MET A 97 33.18 16.77 23.65
N GLN A 98 32.17 15.94 23.94
CA GLN A 98 31.32 16.07 25.12
C GLN A 98 32.05 15.75 26.44
N GLN A 99 33.06 14.87 26.40
CA GLN A 99 33.94 14.63 27.55
C GLN A 99 34.90 15.79 27.81
N ALA A 100 35.25 16.57 26.78
CA ALA A 100 36.11 17.74 26.93
C ALA A 100 35.41 18.94 27.60
N THR A 101 34.07 18.96 27.65
CA THR A 101 33.27 20.10 28.12
C THR A 101 32.65 19.98 29.51
N GLN A 102 32.75 18.82 30.17
CA GLN A 102 32.28 18.66 31.55
C GLN A 102 33.19 19.40 32.54
N GLY A 103 32.92 20.70 32.78
CA GLY A 103 33.50 21.42 33.92
C GLY A 103 33.69 22.93 33.79
N LYS A 104 33.30 23.59 32.70
CA LYS A 104 33.54 25.04 32.52
C LYS A 104 32.24 25.84 32.38
N GLN A 105 32.21 27.00 33.02
CA GLN A 105 31.11 27.97 33.07
C GLN A 105 30.50 28.24 31.68
N GLN A 106 29.19 28.48 31.63
CA GLN A 106 28.45 28.81 30.39
C GLN A 106 29.12 29.97 29.63
N PRO A 107 29.68 29.73 28.43
CA PRO A 107 30.21 30.81 27.59
C PRO A 107 29.05 31.62 26.99
N SER A 108 29.24 32.92 26.76
CA SER A 108 28.26 33.76 26.05
C SER A 108 28.12 33.34 24.58
N ASP A 109 26.95 33.58 23.98
CA ASP A 109 26.71 33.30 22.54
C ASP A 109 27.37 34.30 21.59
N ALA A 110 27.88 35.43 22.10
CA ALA A 110 28.64 36.40 21.33
C ALA A 110 30.13 36.08 21.39
N ALA A 111 30.83 36.31 20.27
CA ALA A 111 32.29 36.28 20.25
C ALA A 111 32.84 37.29 21.28
N PRO A 112 33.85 36.91 22.10
CA PRO A 112 34.52 37.86 22.98
C PRO A 112 35.10 39.02 22.17
N ASP A 113 34.96 40.23 22.72
CA ASP A 113 35.44 41.45 22.09
C ASP A 113 36.86 41.74 22.58
N PRO A 114 37.89 41.74 21.71
CA PRO A 114 39.29 41.92 22.12
C PRO A 114 39.52 43.27 22.81
N ASP A 115 38.77 44.32 22.47
CA ASP A 115 38.94 45.66 23.02
C ASP A 115 38.55 45.77 24.51
N LYS A 116 37.92 44.72 25.07
CA LYS A 116 37.53 44.64 26.49
C LYS A 116 38.61 44.04 27.38
N PHE A 117 39.75 43.66 26.82
CA PHE A 117 40.85 43.02 27.55
C PHE A 117 42.10 43.89 27.46
N ASP A 118 42.86 43.97 28.55
CA ASP A 118 44.02 44.87 28.68
C ASP A 118 45.12 44.57 27.65
N GLY A 119 45.29 43.30 27.26
CA GLY A 119 46.24 42.86 26.23
C GLY A 119 45.64 42.69 24.82
N GLY A 120 44.37 43.09 24.59
CA GLY A 120 43.68 42.88 23.33
C GLY A 120 43.63 41.40 22.93
N GLU A 121 43.94 41.10 21.67
CA GLU A 121 43.98 39.74 21.11
C GLU A 121 45.07 38.83 21.72
N TYR A 122 46.10 39.44 22.33
CA TYR A 122 47.20 38.70 22.94
C TYR A 122 46.97 38.38 24.41
N ASP A 123 45.93 38.95 25.00
CA ASP A 123 45.56 38.73 26.40
C ASP A 123 45.25 37.25 26.66
N PRO A 124 45.87 36.62 27.68
CA PRO A 124 45.60 35.23 28.03
C PRO A 124 44.14 34.95 28.37
N GLU A 125 43.42 35.91 28.97
CA GLU A 125 42.01 35.77 29.31
C GLU A 125 41.12 35.86 28.07
N TYR A 126 41.43 36.76 27.12
CA TYR A 126 40.74 36.82 25.83
C TYR A 126 40.84 35.48 25.08
N LYS A 127 42.05 34.93 24.95
CA LYS A 127 42.27 33.64 24.26
C LYS A 127 41.46 32.52 24.91
N ARG A 128 41.43 32.45 26.24
CA ARG A 128 40.66 31.44 26.98
C ARG A 128 39.15 31.59 26.77
N GLN A 129 38.63 32.82 26.75
CA GLN A 129 37.21 33.06 26.47
C GLN A 129 36.86 32.77 25.01
N TYR A 130 37.76 33.09 24.09
CA TYR A 130 37.58 32.83 22.66
C TYR A 130 37.57 31.33 22.35
N GLU A 131 38.48 30.56 22.95
CA GLU A 131 38.47 29.10 22.89
C GLU A 131 37.16 28.51 23.45
N ALA A 132 36.68 29.02 24.58
CA ALA A 132 35.41 28.58 25.17
C ALA A 132 34.21 28.90 24.26
N TYR A 133 34.20 30.07 23.60
CA TYR A 133 33.20 30.45 22.62
C TYR A 133 33.23 29.53 21.39
N LEU A 134 34.41 29.28 20.80
CA LEU A 134 34.55 28.38 19.65
C LEU A 134 34.05 26.98 19.97
N LEU A 135 34.38 26.48 21.15
CA LEU A 135 33.99 25.16 21.57
C LEU A 135 32.47 25.06 21.81
N LYS A 136 31.82 26.08 22.40
CA LYS A 136 30.34 26.16 22.49
C LYS A 136 29.69 26.23 21.11
N LYS A 137 30.23 27.02 20.19
CA LYS A 137 29.73 27.13 18.82
C LYS A 137 29.82 25.78 18.10
N ASN A 138 30.93 25.07 18.28
CA ASN A 138 31.11 23.72 17.74
C ASN A 138 30.13 22.72 18.36
N GLU A 139 29.89 22.76 19.68
CA GLU A 139 28.85 21.94 20.32
C GLU A 139 27.47 22.17 19.71
N GLY A 140 27.10 23.43 19.45
CA GLY A 140 25.84 23.78 18.77
C GLY A 140 25.76 23.18 17.36
N HIS A 141 26.85 23.25 16.59
CA HIS A 141 26.92 22.61 15.27
C HIS A 141 26.80 21.08 15.35
N VAL A 142 27.47 20.44 16.31
CA VAL A 142 27.37 18.98 16.52
C VAL A 142 25.95 18.57 16.92
N GLN A 143 25.29 19.31 17.81
CA GLN A 143 23.90 19.04 18.17
C GLN A 143 22.96 19.15 16.97
N GLN A 144 23.17 20.14 16.10
CA GLN A 144 22.38 20.30 14.88
C GLN A 144 22.62 19.17 13.88
N LEU A 145 23.86 18.67 13.76
CA LEU A 145 24.18 17.51 12.93
C LEU A 145 23.52 16.25 13.48
N LEU A 146 23.63 16.00 14.79
CA LEU A 146 22.98 14.86 15.45
C LEU A 146 21.45 14.92 15.33
N SER A 147 20.83 16.10 15.39
CA SER A 147 19.38 16.21 15.22
C SER A 147 18.96 15.86 13.79
N LYS A 148 19.72 16.33 12.78
CA LYS A 148 19.48 15.97 11.37
C LYS A 148 19.69 14.48 11.12
N GLU A 149 20.72 13.89 11.73
CA GLU A 149 20.99 12.46 11.63
C GLU A 149 19.84 11.64 12.22
N ARG A 150 19.34 12.00 13.40
CA ARG A 150 18.16 11.34 14.00
C ARG A 150 16.90 11.47 13.15
N GLU A 151 16.68 12.64 12.54
CA GLU A 151 15.55 12.86 11.63
C GLU A 151 15.66 11.97 10.39
N ASN A 152 16.85 11.87 9.80
CA ASN A 152 17.13 10.98 8.67
C ASN A 152 16.94 9.51 9.04
N ASP A 153 17.45 9.08 10.20
CA ASP A 153 17.27 7.70 10.70
C ASP A 153 15.80 7.37 10.92
N GLN A 154 15.03 8.31 11.48
CA GLN A 154 13.61 8.14 11.68
C GLN A 154 12.86 8.03 10.35
N ARG A 155 13.20 8.88 9.37
CA ARG A 155 12.64 8.82 8.01
C ARG A 155 12.98 7.51 7.32
N GLN A 156 14.22 7.03 7.43
CA GLN A 156 14.66 5.76 6.86
C GLN A 156 13.88 4.59 7.47
N ARG A 157 13.75 4.55 8.81
CA ARG A 157 12.97 3.50 9.49
C ARG A 157 11.49 3.52 9.09
N GLN A 158 10.91 4.70 8.89
CA GLN A 158 9.53 4.82 8.40
C GLN A 158 9.38 4.30 6.97
N GLN A 159 10.32 4.62 6.09
CA GLN A 159 10.34 4.10 4.71
C GLN A 159 10.50 2.57 4.70
N GLU A 160 11.45 2.02 5.47
CA GLU A 160 11.64 0.57 5.58
C GLU A 160 10.41 -0.14 6.13
N ALA A 161 9.72 0.46 7.12
CA ALA A 161 8.48 -0.09 7.64
C ALA A 161 7.37 -0.10 6.57
N GLN A 162 7.21 0.99 5.82
CA GLN A 162 6.23 1.07 4.72
C GLN A 162 6.54 0.06 3.60
N THR A 163 7.81 -0.13 3.24
CA THR A 163 8.22 -1.13 2.25
C THR A 163 7.89 -2.54 2.71
N ARG A 164 8.21 -2.90 3.96
CA ARG A 164 7.89 -4.22 4.52
C ARG A 164 6.37 -4.47 4.58
N GLU A 165 5.60 -3.45 4.94
CA GLU A 165 4.14 -3.54 4.96
C GLU A 165 3.56 -3.75 3.55
N LEU A 166 4.08 -3.02 2.55
CA LEU A 166 3.71 -3.20 1.15
C LEU A 166 4.05 -4.61 0.65
N GLU A 167 5.27 -5.10 0.90
CA GLU A 167 5.67 -6.45 0.50
C GLU A 167 4.78 -7.53 1.12
N ALA A 168 4.44 -7.39 2.41
CA ALA A 168 3.54 -8.30 3.10
C ALA A 168 2.13 -8.28 2.48
N ALA A 169 1.61 -7.09 2.16
CA ALA A 169 0.31 -6.94 1.52
C ALA A 169 0.30 -7.55 0.10
N GLN A 170 1.36 -7.34 -0.68
CA GLN A 170 1.50 -7.93 -2.02
C GLN A 170 1.59 -9.45 -1.97
N ARG A 171 2.37 -10.02 -1.03
CA ARG A 171 2.39 -11.49 -0.84
C ARG A 171 1.00 -12.02 -0.54
N ALA A 172 0.32 -11.43 0.44
CA ALA A 172 -1.01 -11.85 0.84
C ALA A 172 -2.03 -11.71 -0.31
N HIS A 173 -1.91 -10.68 -1.15
CA HIS A 173 -2.70 -10.51 -2.36
C HIS A 173 -2.50 -11.68 -3.34
N TYR A 174 -1.25 -12.05 -3.65
CA TYR A 174 -0.95 -13.14 -4.58
C TYR A 174 -1.33 -14.52 -4.05
N GLU A 175 -1.15 -14.76 -2.75
CA GLU A 175 -1.63 -15.98 -2.12
C GLU A 175 -3.16 -16.12 -2.27
N ARG A 176 -3.93 -15.04 -2.03
CA ARG A 176 -5.38 -15.05 -2.26
C ARG A 176 -5.74 -15.18 -3.73
N ALA A 177 -5.00 -14.56 -4.64
CA ALA A 177 -5.21 -14.71 -6.08
C ALA A 177 -5.07 -16.18 -6.54
N LEU A 178 -4.11 -16.92 -5.99
CA LEU A 178 -3.96 -18.35 -6.26
C LEU A 178 -5.17 -19.15 -5.79
N THR A 179 -5.75 -18.81 -4.63
CA THR A 179 -6.97 -19.47 -4.14
C THR A 179 -8.22 -19.21 -4.96
N LEU A 180 -8.21 -18.19 -5.84
CA LEU A 180 -9.33 -17.88 -6.72
C LEU A 180 -9.40 -18.81 -7.95
N GLU A 181 -8.30 -19.52 -8.26
CA GLU A 181 -8.18 -20.50 -9.35
C GLU A 181 -8.63 -19.97 -10.75
N VAL A 182 -8.53 -18.67 -10.99
CA VAL A 182 -8.90 -18.07 -12.28
C VAL A 182 -7.76 -18.23 -13.29
N LYS A 183 -8.04 -18.94 -14.41
CA LYS A 183 -7.06 -19.26 -15.47
C LYS A 183 -6.34 -18.02 -16.03
N ASP A 184 -7.06 -16.93 -16.25
CA ASP A 184 -6.54 -15.70 -16.86
C ASP A 184 -6.29 -14.56 -15.85
N TYR A 185 -6.10 -14.89 -14.55
CA TYR A 185 -5.88 -13.87 -13.51
C TYR A 185 -4.76 -12.90 -13.87
N ASP A 186 -3.62 -13.42 -14.35
CA ASP A 186 -2.44 -12.61 -14.66
C ASP A 186 -2.71 -11.59 -15.79
N LYS A 187 -3.58 -11.95 -16.75
CA LYS A 187 -3.98 -11.02 -17.82
C LYS A 187 -4.94 -9.95 -17.30
N HIS A 188 -5.84 -10.31 -16.40
CA HIS A 188 -6.73 -9.34 -15.76
C HIS A 188 -5.94 -8.37 -14.89
N GLU A 189 -4.99 -8.87 -14.10
CA GLU A 189 -4.08 -8.07 -13.31
C GLU A 189 -3.26 -7.12 -14.19
N ASP A 190 -2.60 -7.63 -15.24
CA ASP A 190 -1.77 -6.82 -16.13
C ASP A 190 -2.57 -5.67 -16.75
N ARG A 191 -3.84 -5.89 -17.12
CA ARG A 191 -4.73 -4.82 -17.62
C ARG A 191 -5.02 -3.75 -16.58
N VAL A 192 -5.26 -4.14 -15.33
CA VAL A 192 -5.51 -3.18 -14.25
C VAL A 192 -4.25 -2.37 -13.96
N ILE A 193 -3.09 -3.02 -13.93
CA ILE A 193 -1.78 -2.37 -13.73
C ILE A 193 -1.48 -1.42 -14.90
N GLU A 194 -1.74 -1.83 -16.14
CA GLU A 194 -1.52 -1.00 -17.32
C GLU A 194 -2.44 0.23 -17.34
N ALA A 195 -3.70 0.05 -16.98
CA ALA A 195 -4.68 1.14 -16.96
C ALA A 195 -4.42 2.14 -15.84
N LEU A 196 -4.20 1.68 -14.61
CA LEU A 196 -4.10 2.54 -13.42
C LEU A 196 -2.66 2.93 -13.04
N GLY A 197 -1.68 2.15 -13.49
CA GLY A 197 -0.29 2.23 -13.06
C GLY A 197 0.00 1.39 -11.81
N PRO A 198 1.28 1.02 -11.59
CA PRO A 198 1.70 0.17 -10.48
C PRO A 198 1.48 0.81 -9.10
N GLU A 199 1.54 2.13 -9.00
CA GLU A 199 1.34 2.85 -7.73
C GLU A 199 -0.12 2.78 -7.27
N ALA A 200 -1.08 3.10 -8.15
CA ALA A 200 -2.50 2.99 -7.85
C ALA A 200 -2.91 1.54 -7.56
N PHE A 201 -2.31 0.58 -8.26
CA PHE A 201 -2.52 -0.83 -7.99
C PHE A 201 -2.01 -1.25 -6.60
N ASN A 202 -0.85 -0.75 -6.17
CA ASN A 202 -0.36 -0.99 -4.80
C ASN A 202 -1.30 -0.41 -3.73
N VAL A 203 -1.93 0.74 -3.99
CA VAL A 203 -2.97 1.29 -3.10
C VAL A 203 -4.18 0.36 -3.02
N ILE A 204 -4.56 -0.28 -4.13
CA ILE A 204 -5.62 -1.30 -4.13
C ILE A 204 -5.22 -2.49 -3.25
N ILE A 205 -3.98 -2.98 -3.39
CA ILE A 205 -3.47 -4.11 -2.60
C ILE A 205 -3.50 -3.80 -1.09
N GLN A 206 -3.04 -2.61 -0.70
CA GLN A 206 -2.97 -2.20 0.71
C GLN A 206 -4.34 -1.83 1.29
N GLY A 207 -5.23 -1.26 0.48
CA GLY A 207 -6.50 -0.70 0.95
C GLY A 207 -7.65 -1.70 1.04
N PHE A 208 -7.55 -2.87 0.40
CA PHE A 208 -8.64 -3.83 0.28
C PHE A 208 -8.19 -5.27 0.56
N ASP A 209 -8.88 -5.93 1.49
CA ASP A 209 -8.65 -7.36 1.79
C ASP A 209 -8.91 -8.23 0.54
N ASP A 210 -9.99 -7.91 -0.19
CA ASP A 210 -10.41 -8.59 -1.42
C ASP A 210 -9.73 -8.02 -2.67
N SER A 211 -8.53 -7.44 -2.55
CA SER A 211 -7.80 -6.83 -3.66
C SER A 211 -7.61 -7.76 -4.86
N HIS A 212 -7.43 -9.06 -4.65
CA HIS A 212 -7.35 -10.07 -5.71
C HIS A 212 -8.66 -10.22 -6.50
N ALA A 213 -9.80 -10.34 -5.82
CA ALA A 213 -11.10 -10.40 -6.45
C ALA A 213 -11.43 -9.08 -7.18
N LEU A 214 -11.02 -7.95 -6.60
CA LEU A 214 -11.17 -6.62 -7.21
C LEU A 214 -10.35 -6.50 -8.49
N ALA A 215 -9.08 -6.91 -8.48
CA ALA A 215 -8.19 -6.91 -9.64
C ALA A 215 -8.75 -7.80 -10.76
N ASN A 216 -9.18 -9.01 -10.41
CA ASN A 216 -9.83 -9.91 -11.36
C ASN A 216 -11.10 -9.29 -11.97
N TYR A 217 -11.98 -8.74 -11.13
CA TYR A 217 -13.22 -8.11 -11.58
C TYR A 217 -12.95 -6.93 -12.53
N LEU A 218 -12.06 -6.01 -12.15
CA LEU A 218 -11.73 -4.83 -12.95
C LEU A 218 -11.02 -5.17 -14.26
N GLY A 219 -10.19 -6.22 -14.27
CA GLY A 219 -9.44 -6.65 -15.46
C GLY A 219 -10.26 -7.42 -16.50
N THR A 220 -11.50 -7.80 -16.17
CA THR A 220 -12.41 -8.42 -17.15
C THR A 220 -12.87 -7.40 -18.20
N PRO A 221 -12.95 -7.77 -19.50
CA PRO A 221 -13.40 -6.87 -20.56
C PRO A 221 -14.79 -6.27 -20.32
N ALA A 222 -15.68 -7.05 -19.67
CA ALA A 222 -17.04 -6.60 -19.33
C ALA A 222 -17.05 -5.40 -18.37
N ASN A 223 -15.98 -5.18 -17.61
CA ASN A 223 -15.85 -4.09 -16.64
C ASN A 223 -14.89 -2.98 -17.09
N GLN A 224 -14.45 -2.97 -18.36
CA GLN A 224 -13.51 -1.99 -18.89
C GLN A 224 -13.96 -0.54 -18.64
N ALA A 225 -15.24 -0.23 -18.86
CA ALA A 225 -15.77 1.12 -18.62
C ALA A 225 -15.63 1.59 -17.15
N LYS A 226 -15.63 0.66 -16.18
CA LYS A 226 -15.38 0.98 -14.76
C LYS A 226 -13.90 1.23 -14.51
N LEU A 227 -13.04 0.43 -15.13
CA LEU A 227 -11.60 0.61 -15.06
C LEU A 227 -11.17 1.94 -15.69
N ASP A 228 -11.74 2.31 -16.84
CA ASP A 228 -11.47 3.60 -17.50
C ASP A 228 -11.92 4.78 -16.64
N LYS A 229 -13.12 4.70 -16.04
CA LYS A 229 -13.61 5.73 -15.10
C LYS A 229 -12.67 5.89 -13.89
N LEU A 230 -12.13 4.79 -13.37
CA LEU A 230 -11.15 4.84 -12.28
C LEU A 230 -9.83 5.47 -12.75
N ASN A 231 -9.37 5.11 -13.94
CA ASN A 231 -8.17 5.71 -14.54
C ASN A 231 -8.32 7.23 -14.69
N ASP A 232 -9.45 7.70 -15.20
CA ASP A 232 -9.73 9.13 -15.34
C ASP A 232 -9.68 9.86 -14.00
N LEU A 233 -10.23 9.25 -12.93
CA LEU A 233 -10.20 9.83 -11.59
C LEU A 233 -8.78 9.86 -11.00
N VAL A 234 -7.97 8.83 -11.27
CA VAL A 234 -6.56 8.75 -10.85
C VAL A 234 -5.73 9.80 -11.59
N LYS A 235 -5.86 9.89 -12.92
CA LYS A 235 -5.13 10.84 -13.77
C LYS A 235 -5.43 12.31 -13.48
N GLN A 236 -6.64 12.61 -13.00
CA GLN A 236 -6.99 13.97 -12.57
C GLN A 236 -6.11 14.47 -11.42
N GLY A 237 -5.51 13.59 -10.62
CA GLY A 237 -4.46 13.92 -9.63
C GLY A 237 -4.89 14.87 -8.49
N THR A 238 -6.17 15.22 -8.39
CA THR A 238 -6.69 16.07 -7.31
C THR A 238 -7.04 15.23 -6.09
N SER A 239 -6.88 15.76 -4.88
CA SER A 239 -7.28 15.06 -3.65
C SER A 239 -8.75 14.60 -3.67
N VAL A 240 -9.63 15.39 -4.28
CA VAL A 240 -11.05 15.06 -4.45
C VAL A 240 -11.25 13.91 -5.46
N SER A 241 -10.51 13.89 -6.57
CA SER A 241 -10.62 12.81 -7.56
C SER A 241 -10.04 11.50 -7.02
N THR A 242 -8.94 11.54 -6.27
CA THR A 242 -8.38 10.38 -5.56
C THR A 242 -9.38 9.83 -4.54
N ALA A 243 -10.00 10.68 -3.72
CA ALA A 243 -11.02 10.25 -2.77
C ALA A 243 -12.24 9.62 -3.46
N LYS A 244 -12.65 10.15 -4.62
CA LYS A 244 -13.71 9.56 -5.45
C LYS A 244 -13.30 8.20 -6.02
N ALA A 245 -12.07 8.05 -6.49
CA ALA A 245 -11.55 6.77 -6.99
C ALA A 245 -11.60 5.71 -5.88
N LEU A 246 -11.12 6.04 -4.68
CA LEU A 246 -11.17 5.15 -3.51
C LEU A 246 -12.60 4.80 -3.10
N ALA A 247 -13.52 5.77 -3.13
CA ALA A 247 -14.93 5.52 -2.83
C ALA A 247 -15.59 4.58 -3.85
N GLU A 248 -15.27 4.72 -5.14
CA GLU A 248 -15.77 3.80 -6.18
C GLU A 248 -15.15 2.41 -6.03
N LEU A 249 -13.85 2.31 -5.76
CA LEU A 249 -13.19 1.03 -5.45
C LEU A 249 -13.84 0.34 -4.24
N GLY A 250 -14.14 1.09 -3.18
CA GLY A 250 -14.83 0.56 -2.00
C GLY A 250 -16.25 0.08 -2.29
N ARG A 251 -17.00 0.77 -3.16
CA ARG A 251 -18.32 0.29 -3.62
C ARG A 251 -18.21 -1.01 -4.40
N ILE A 252 -17.23 -1.11 -5.29
CA ILE A 252 -17.01 -2.34 -6.08
C ILE A 252 -16.60 -3.47 -5.14
N SER A 253 -15.63 -3.25 -4.25
CA SER A 253 -15.19 -4.25 -3.25
C SER A 253 -16.37 -4.74 -2.39
N ALA A 254 -17.19 -3.84 -1.86
CA ALA A 254 -18.37 -4.22 -1.08
C ALA A 254 -19.36 -5.07 -1.89
N SER A 255 -19.54 -4.77 -3.19
CA SER A 255 -20.41 -5.57 -4.06
C SER A 255 -19.88 -6.98 -4.35
N LEU A 256 -18.56 -7.17 -4.26
CA LEU A 256 -17.93 -8.47 -4.45
C LEU A 256 -18.04 -9.33 -3.18
N ALA A 257 -17.82 -8.75 -1.99
CA ALA A 257 -17.90 -9.45 -0.70
C ALA A 257 -19.30 -10.02 -0.40
N VAL A 258 -20.35 -9.31 -0.80
CA VAL A 258 -21.76 -9.73 -0.59
C VAL A 258 -22.14 -10.98 -1.39
N ASN A 259 -21.36 -11.36 -2.40
CA ASN A 259 -21.63 -12.55 -3.22
C ASN A 259 -20.98 -13.84 -2.70
N SER A 260 -20.32 -13.81 -1.53
CA SER A 260 -19.98 -15.05 -0.82
C SER A 260 -21.29 -15.70 -0.38
N LYS A 261 -21.76 -16.69 -1.14
CA LYS A 261 -22.97 -17.47 -0.82
C LYS A 261 -22.81 -17.97 0.61
N SER A 262 -23.56 -17.38 1.55
CA SER A 262 -23.63 -17.91 2.91
C SER A 262 -24.10 -19.35 2.76
N LYS A 263 -23.23 -20.32 3.04
CA LYS A 263 -23.66 -21.72 3.09
C LYS A 263 -24.84 -21.75 4.06
N PRO A 264 -26.00 -22.32 3.69
CA PRO A 264 -27.09 -22.47 4.63
C PRO A 264 -26.52 -23.13 5.89
N ALA A 265 -26.80 -22.54 7.06
CA ALA A 265 -26.35 -23.08 8.33
C ALA A 265 -26.67 -24.59 8.36
N PRO A 266 -25.77 -25.44 8.90
CA PRO A 266 -26.05 -26.86 9.02
C PRO A 266 -27.43 -27.03 9.64
N ASN A 267 -28.30 -27.81 8.98
CA ASN A 267 -29.61 -28.12 9.55
C ASN A 267 -29.39 -28.62 10.99
N PRO A 268 -30.08 -28.06 11.99
CA PRO A 268 -29.93 -28.52 13.35
C PRO A 268 -30.24 -30.02 13.39
N VAL A 269 -29.24 -30.80 13.80
CA VAL A 269 -29.37 -32.24 13.99
C VAL A 269 -30.32 -32.43 15.17
N ASP A 270 -31.49 -32.97 14.85
CA ASP A 270 -32.59 -33.36 15.72
C ASP A 270 -33.13 -32.29 16.69
N PRO A 271 -34.45 -31.99 16.67
CA PRO A 271 -35.04 -31.19 17.72
C PRO A 271 -34.89 -31.96 19.05
N LEU A 272 -34.07 -31.44 19.95
CA LEU A 272 -34.06 -31.84 21.36
C LEU A 272 -35.49 -31.77 21.89
N GLU A 273 -36.04 -32.96 22.14
CA GLU A 273 -37.36 -33.19 22.70
C GLU A 273 -37.39 -32.58 24.10
N GLY A 274 -37.94 -31.35 24.19
CA GLY A 274 -38.02 -30.61 25.45
C GLY A 274 -37.93 -29.08 25.35
N SER A 275 -37.54 -28.50 24.22
CA SER A 275 -37.55 -27.04 24.07
C SER A 275 -38.91 -26.53 23.63
N THR A 276 -39.67 -25.91 24.54
CA THR A 276 -40.92 -25.21 24.23
C THR A 276 -40.72 -24.15 23.13
N PRO A 277 -41.46 -24.19 22.01
CA PRO A 277 -41.32 -23.22 20.92
C PRO A 277 -42.11 -21.94 21.25
N GLY A 278 -41.57 -21.10 22.14
CA GLY A 278 -42.20 -19.83 22.52
C GLY A 278 -41.85 -18.65 21.60
N ALA A 279 -40.59 -18.54 21.17
CA ALA A 279 -40.09 -17.33 20.52
C ALA A 279 -40.41 -17.25 19.01
N SER A 280 -40.30 -18.35 18.27
CA SER A 280 -40.45 -18.33 16.80
C SER A 280 -41.90 -18.18 16.33
N ALA A 281 -42.86 -18.71 17.09
CA ALA A 281 -44.28 -18.62 16.75
C ALA A 281 -44.82 -17.19 16.95
N ASP A 282 -44.33 -16.47 17.96
CA ASP A 282 -44.78 -15.12 18.25
C ASP A 282 -44.13 -14.09 17.32
N GLU A 283 -42.86 -14.29 16.93
CA GLU A 283 -42.22 -13.51 15.87
C GLU A 283 -42.92 -13.66 14.52
N ALA A 284 -43.35 -14.88 14.17
CA ALA A 284 -44.12 -15.12 12.95
C ALA A 284 -45.46 -14.36 12.95
N LYS A 285 -46.16 -14.31 14.09
CA LYS A 285 -47.42 -13.55 14.24
C LYS A 285 -47.19 -12.03 14.18
N ILE A 286 -46.10 -11.53 14.78
CA ILE A 286 -45.73 -10.12 14.71
C ILE A 286 -45.41 -9.71 13.27
N ASN A 287 -44.64 -10.52 12.54
CA ASN A 287 -44.32 -10.28 11.13
C ASN A 287 -45.55 -10.37 10.23
N ALA A 288 -46.50 -11.27 10.50
CA ALA A 288 -47.76 -11.33 9.79
C ALA A 288 -48.61 -10.07 10.01
N ALA A 289 -48.66 -9.55 11.24
CA ALA A 289 -49.36 -8.31 11.55
C ALA A 289 -48.69 -7.08 10.89
N TRP A 290 -47.36 -7.04 10.83
CA TRP A 290 -46.63 -6.00 10.11
C TRP A 290 -46.96 -5.98 8.61
N LYS A 291 -46.98 -7.15 7.95
CA LYS A 291 -47.37 -7.26 6.54
C LYS A 291 -48.82 -6.83 6.27
N GLN A 292 -49.72 -6.99 7.24
CA GLN A 292 -51.10 -6.48 7.13
C GLN A 292 -51.15 -4.95 7.24
N TYR A 293 -50.30 -4.35 8.07
CA TYR A 293 -50.16 -2.90 8.17
C TYR A 293 -49.58 -2.29 6.89
N GLU A 294 -48.50 -2.86 6.33
CA GLU A 294 -47.90 -2.39 5.06
C GLU A 294 -48.88 -2.44 3.89
N LYS A 295 -49.78 -3.43 3.89
CA LYS A 295 -50.85 -3.55 2.88
C LYS A 295 -52.06 -2.64 3.15
N GLY A 296 -52.03 -1.82 4.20
CA GLY A 296 -53.13 -0.93 4.59
C GLY A 296 -54.36 -1.65 5.15
N ALA A 297 -54.27 -2.96 5.43
CA ALA A 297 -55.39 -3.78 5.90
C ALA A 297 -55.73 -3.54 7.39
N ILE A 298 -54.78 -3.00 8.16
CA ILE A 298 -54.98 -2.59 9.55
C ILE A 298 -54.30 -1.24 9.80
N SER A 299 -54.82 -0.46 10.75
CA SER A 299 -54.19 0.80 11.16
C SER A 299 -52.98 0.55 12.08
N MET A 300 -52.09 1.54 12.20
CA MET A 300 -50.92 1.45 13.09
C MET A 300 -51.32 1.18 14.55
N GLN A 301 -52.43 1.77 15.03
CA GLN A 301 -52.94 1.52 16.38
C GLN A 301 -53.37 0.06 16.58
N GLN A 302 -53.99 -0.56 15.57
CA GLN A 302 -54.38 -1.98 15.60
C GLN A 302 -53.17 -2.91 15.56
N TYR A 303 -52.13 -2.56 14.79
CA TYR A 303 -50.86 -3.30 14.80
C TYR A 303 -50.19 -3.28 16.19
N ILE A 304 -50.10 -2.10 16.82
CA ILE A 304 -49.49 -1.96 18.16
C ILE A 304 -50.28 -2.77 19.21
N GLN A 305 -51.62 -2.75 19.17
CA GLN A 305 -52.45 -3.56 20.07
C GLN A 305 -52.21 -5.06 19.87
N ARG A 306 -52.16 -5.54 18.63
CA ARG A 306 -51.88 -6.95 18.32
C ARG A 306 -50.48 -7.36 18.77
N LYS A 307 -49.47 -6.51 18.55
CA LYS A 307 -48.10 -6.76 19.02
C LYS A 307 -48.06 -6.92 20.54
N ARG A 308 -48.73 -6.04 21.30
CA ARG A 308 -48.80 -6.14 22.78
C ARG A 308 -49.53 -7.40 23.27
N GLN A 309 -50.60 -7.79 22.59
CA GLN A 309 -51.33 -9.03 22.90
C GLN A 309 -50.45 -10.27 22.66
N ILE A 310 -49.65 -10.27 21.61
CA ILE A 310 -48.73 -11.38 21.28
C ILE A 310 -47.57 -11.43 22.27
N THR A 311 -46.96 -10.30 22.64
CA THR A 311 -45.81 -10.28 23.56
C THR A 311 -46.18 -10.36 25.04
N GLY A 312 -47.47 -10.44 25.38
CA GLY A 312 -47.94 -10.53 26.76
C GLY A 312 -47.66 -9.30 27.63
N SER A 313 -47.23 -8.16 27.05
CA SER A 313 -47.02 -6.91 27.79
C SER A 313 -48.37 -6.24 28.05
N LYS A 314 -48.87 -6.36 29.28
CA LYS A 314 -49.97 -5.53 29.80
C LYS A 314 -49.49 -4.09 30.06
#